data_AF-A0A7D5R2R8-F1
#
_entry.id   AF-A0A7D5R2R8-F1
#
_cell.length_a   1.000
_cell.length_b   1.000
_cell.length_c   1.000
_cell.angle_alpha   90.00
_cell.angle_beta   90.00
_cell.angle_gamma   90.00
#
_symmetry.space_group_name_H-M   'P 1'
#
loop_
_entity.id
_entity.type
_entity.pdbx_description
1 polymer ?
#
loop_
_entity_poly.entity_id
_entity_poly.type
_entity_poly.pdbx_seq_one_letter_code
_entity_poly.pdbx_strand_id
1 'polypeptide(L)'
;MNTVPIFAVILGVILISGTLPSQSFADVINPRQQMKLDFTNEQIICAEGLVKITKSSSGKVACVKPTTAEKLAEHGWAKQLSEKKVAEIKEKKLKKGESVGNITKIVTLKQLAGGNTPAKPSTSGYSYVFEACSTTKLIRAPEIFVTSDSETKNVKLATPLKANSCYTSSVNIKAADPNSISATLLNKGGISEKISSLESQITDLKTKIATAKAKLPKSNDQSPESENMTSIITMKKELKDLQDQLRRYFMVLYVPPSTKVSKIDLPKSITGQPLEGMSTNLISVTPSVVAPSGTNNPDVKRFNVVFEACAGMQSIRLPIITVTSDTETIDVKLIDRIIPESCQVGIARINALDSESIIPTISGNSGISKQIKSLETQISEMEVILADKRSNLGDLISKKLDSTTEPIALKLTQEISELRNDILENRVKLNSLLLKAS
;
A
#
# COMPACT_ATOMS: atom_id res chain seq x y z
N MET A 1 -41.15 49.79 59.08
CA MET A 1 -39.93 50.13 58.30
C MET A 1 -39.09 48.87 58.14
N ASN A 2 -38.44 48.77 56.99
CA ASN A 2 -37.44 47.78 56.55
C ASN A 2 -37.96 46.47 55.95
N THR A 3 -38.25 46.63 54.65
CA THR A 3 -38.43 45.67 53.57
C THR A 3 -37.17 44.85 53.28
N VAL A 4 -37.37 43.56 53.03
CA VAL A 4 -36.40 42.60 52.46
C VAL A 4 -36.24 42.88 50.95
N PRO A 5 -35.03 42.99 50.38
CA PRO A 5 -34.88 43.02 48.93
C PRO A 5 -34.68 41.61 48.38
N ILE A 6 -35.65 41.20 47.56
CA ILE A 6 -35.57 40.11 46.60
C ILE A 6 -34.63 40.56 45.47
N PHE A 7 -33.46 39.94 45.37
CA PHE A 7 -32.62 39.98 44.16
C PHE A 7 -32.43 38.55 43.65
N ALA A 8 -33.49 38.04 43.03
CA ALA A 8 -33.41 37.00 42.03
C ALA A 8 -33.62 37.68 40.66
N VAL A 9 -33.09 37.06 39.60
CA VAL A 9 -33.15 37.48 38.18
C VAL A 9 -31.99 38.39 37.74
N ILE A 10 -30.90 37.76 37.27
CA ILE A 10 -30.32 37.87 35.91
C ILE A 10 -29.18 36.84 35.88
N LEU A 11 -29.53 35.59 35.59
CA LEU A 11 -28.59 34.53 35.25
C LEU A 11 -29.20 33.82 34.03
N GLY A 12 -28.94 34.35 32.84
CA GLY A 12 -29.55 33.79 31.64
C GLY A 12 -29.49 34.66 30.39
N VAL A 13 -28.29 35.03 29.92
CA VAL A 13 -28.08 35.32 28.50
C VAL A 13 -26.72 34.76 28.07
N ILE A 14 -26.77 33.50 27.62
CA ILE A 14 -26.18 33.00 26.37
C ILE A 14 -24.87 33.66 25.93
N LEU A 15 -23.75 33.00 26.23
CA LEU A 15 -22.67 32.78 25.27
C LEU A 15 -22.27 31.31 25.34
N ILE A 16 -23.17 30.44 24.89
CA ILE A 16 -22.74 29.17 24.30
C ILE A 16 -22.05 29.59 23.01
N SER A 17 -20.76 29.93 23.12
CA SER A 17 -19.84 29.94 22.01
C SER A 17 -19.89 28.54 21.44
N GLY A 18 -20.77 28.32 20.47
CA GLY A 18 -20.83 27.09 19.71
C GLY A 18 -19.42 26.86 19.19
N THR A 19 -18.73 25.88 19.78
CA THR A 19 -17.48 25.38 19.24
C THR A 19 -17.86 24.72 17.93
N LEU A 20 -17.92 25.52 16.85
CA LEU A 20 -17.91 25.00 15.50
C LEU A 20 -16.74 24.02 15.48
N PRO A 21 -16.98 22.71 15.28
CA PRO A 21 -15.89 21.77 15.16
C PRO A 21 -15.06 22.28 14.00
N SER A 22 -13.84 22.73 14.29
CA SER A 22 -12.93 23.16 13.24
C SER A 22 -12.67 21.92 12.39
N GLN A 23 -13.36 21.85 11.26
CA GLN A 23 -13.34 20.73 10.33
C GLN A 23 -11.88 20.49 9.97
N SER A 24 -11.34 19.35 10.37
CA SER A 24 -10.02 18.91 9.93
C SER A 24 -10.20 18.44 8.50
N PHE A 25 -9.54 19.12 7.57
CA PHE A 25 -9.93 19.07 6.17
C PHE A 25 -9.35 17.89 5.38
N ALA A 26 -8.39 17.15 5.90
CA ALA A 26 -7.94 15.88 5.30
C ALA A 26 -7.64 14.87 6.41
N ASP A 27 -8.28 13.72 6.38
CA ASP A 27 -8.15 12.72 7.44
C ASP A 27 -6.90 11.86 7.19
N VAL A 28 -5.74 12.44 7.50
CA VAL A 28 -4.41 11.80 7.44
C VAL A 28 -4.18 11.01 8.72
N ILE A 29 -3.67 9.78 8.62
CA ILE A 29 -3.23 9.00 9.78
C ILE A 29 -2.34 9.86 10.69
N ASN A 30 -2.55 9.80 12.00
CA ASN A 30 -1.87 10.75 12.89
C ASN A 30 -0.33 10.54 12.89
N PRO A 31 0.47 11.55 13.23
CA PRO A 31 1.93 11.44 13.21
C PRO A 31 2.49 10.26 14.01
N ARG A 32 1.84 9.88 15.12
CA ARG A 32 2.28 8.72 15.93
C ARG A 32 2.09 7.41 15.19
N GLN A 33 1.02 7.25 14.41
CA GLN A 33 0.81 6.08 13.57
C GLN A 33 1.80 6.05 12.41
N GLN A 34 2.06 7.20 11.75
CA GLN A 34 3.07 7.29 10.70
C GLN A 34 4.47 6.92 11.21
N MET A 35 4.87 7.36 12.40
CA MET A 35 6.15 6.97 13.02
C MET A 35 6.23 5.47 13.32
N LYS A 36 5.09 4.80 13.63
CA LYS A 36 5.05 3.33 13.79
C LYS A 36 5.15 2.58 12.46
N LEU A 37 5.04 3.27 11.34
CA LEU A 37 5.21 2.74 9.99
C LEU A 37 6.61 3.08 9.43
N ASP A 38 7.54 3.43 10.32
CA ASP A 38 8.93 3.82 10.08
C ASP A 38 9.13 5.13 9.33
N PHE A 39 8.15 6.04 9.38
CA PHE A 39 8.34 7.38 8.83
C PHE A 39 9.27 8.18 9.74
N THR A 40 10.35 8.73 9.17
CA THR A 40 11.18 9.69 9.89
C THR A 40 10.40 10.97 10.18
N ASN A 41 10.91 11.80 11.09
CA ASN A 41 10.32 13.09 11.43
C ASN A 41 10.11 13.99 10.18
N GLU A 42 11.05 13.92 9.23
CA GLU A 42 11.04 14.68 7.99
C GLU A 42 10.01 14.13 7.00
N GLN A 43 9.67 12.85 7.10
CA GLN A 43 8.73 12.15 6.23
C GLN A 43 7.27 12.25 6.70
N ILE A 44 7.01 12.67 7.95
CA ILE A 44 5.64 12.86 8.44
C ILE A 44 4.88 13.87 7.59
N ILE A 45 3.69 13.46 7.15
CA ILE A 45 2.73 14.24 6.37
C ILE A 45 1.62 14.73 7.33
N CYS A 46 1.34 16.02 7.30
CA CYS A 46 0.26 16.60 8.09
C CYS A 46 -1.03 16.72 7.26
N ALA A 47 -2.17 16.65 7.94
CA ALA A 47 -3.45 17.03 7.37
C ALA A 47 -3.42 18.46 6.81
N GLU A 48 -4.28 18.71 5.84
CA GLU A 48 -4.38 20.02 5.21
C GLU A 48 -4.71 21.12 6.24
N GLY A 49 -4.07 22.29 6.07
CA GLY A 49 -4.17 23.40 7.01
C GLY A 49 -3.36 23.23 8.31
N LEU A 50 -2.72 22.08 8.54
CA LEU A 50 -1.78 21.89 9.65
C LEU A 50 -0.33 22.05 9.21
N VAL A 51 0.53 22.35 10.18
CA VAL A 51 1.97 22.52 10.01
C VAL A 51 2.73 21.57 10.93
N LYS A 52 3.88 21.11 10.42
CA LYS A 52 4.74 20.15 11.11
C LYS A 52 5.71 20.85 12.05
N ILE A 53 5.59 20.56 13.35
CA ILE A 53 6.53 20.99 14.39
C ILE A 53 7.22 19.80 15.03
N THR A 54 8.44 20.02 15.52
CA THR A 54 9.23 19.01 16.22
C THR A 54 9.34 19.41 17.69
N LYS A 55 8.90 18.56 18.60
CA LYS A 55 8.97 18.80 20.04
C LYS A 55 10.43 18.90 20.47
N SER A 56 10.79 19.93 21.22
CA SER A 56 12.16 20.18 21.70
C SER A 56 12.66 19.03 22.58
N SER A 57 11.82 18.56 23.50
CA SER A 57 12.23 17.62 24.55
C SER A 57 12.46 16.18 24.06
N SER A 58 11.80 15.76 22.98
CA SER A 58 11.80 14.35 22.55
C SER A 58 12.12 14.15 21.08
N GLY A 59 12.31 15.23 20.32
CA GLY A 59 12.50 15.18 18.87
C GLY A 59 11.30 14.63 18.10
N LYS A 60 10.15 14.39 18.74
CA LYS A 60 8.95 13.80 18.11
C LYS A 60 8.18 14.85 17.34
N VAL A 61 7.56 14.46 16.25
CA VAL A 61 6.76 15.36 15.41
C VAL A 61 5.30 15.44 15.85
N ALA A 62 4.74 16.65 15.74
CA ALA A 62 3.32 16.92 15.85
C ALA A 62 2.84 17.79 14.66
N CYS A 63 1.58 17.61 14.27
CA CYS A 63 0.91 18.46 13.30
C CYS A 63 -0.06 19.37 14.06
N VAL A 64 0.13 20.68 13.99
CA VAL A 64 -0.67 21.66 14.72
C VAL A 64 -1.15 22.78 13.81
N LYS A 65 -2.12 23.57 14.27
CA LYS A 65 -2.55 24.77 13.54
C LYS A 65 -1.38 25.77 13.44
N PRO A 66 -1.27 26.54 12.35
CA PRO A 66 -0.19 27.53 12.18
C PRO A 66 -0.06 28.51 13.34
N THR A 67 -1.18 29.01 13.89
CA THR A 67 -1.20 29.90 15.07
C THR A 67 -0.70 29.22 16.35
N THR A 68 -0.95 27.92 16.49
CA THR A 68 -0.46 27.13 17.62
C THR A 68 1.03 26.80 17.46
N ALA A 69 1.51 26.60 16.24
CA ALA A 69 2.92 26.30 15.97
C ALA A 69 3.85 27.41 16.46
N GLU A 70 3.53 28.66 16.16
CA GLU A 70 4.30 29.82 16.62
C GLU A 70 4.35 29.90 18.13
N LYS A 71 3.18 29.85 18.80
CA LYS A 71 3.10 29.86 20.27
C LYS A 71 3.91 28.71 20.89
N LEU A 72 3.84 27.51 20.34
CA LEU A 72 4.60 26.36 20.87
C LEU A 72 6.10 26.50 20.68
N ALA A 73 6.56 27.17 19.62
CA ALA A 73 7.97 27.48 19.40
C ALA A 73 8.45 28.58 20.36
N GLU A 74 7.66 29.65 20.55
CA GLU A 74 7.96 30.75 21.48
C GLU A 74 8.08 30.28 22.93
N HIS A 75 7.22 29.37 23.37
CA HIS A 75 7.26 28.79 24.72
C HIS A 75 8.32 27.67 24.87
N GLY A 76 9.18 27.45 23.86
CA GLY A 76 10.25 26.45 23.91
C GLY A 76 9.79 24.98 23.84
N TRP A 77 8.49 24.73 23.68
CA TRP A 77 7.94 23.37 23.59
C TRP A 77 8.33 22.70 22.26
N ALA A 78 8.37 23.47 21.17
CA ALA A 78 8.84 23.05 19.86
C ALA A 78 10.20 23.66 19.52
N LYS A 79 10.98 22.95 18.70
CA LYS A 79 12.22 23.49 18.13
C LYS A 79 11.92 24.79 17.37
N GLN A 80 12.86 25.73 17.43
CA GLN A 80 12.74 27.01 16.77
C GLN A 80 12.45 26.83 15.27
N LEU A 81 11.47 27.59 14.77
CA LEU A 81 11.03 27.49 13.39
C LEU A 81 12.05 28.19 12.49
N SER A 82 12.50 27.54 11.42
CA SER A 82 13.31 28.20 10.41
C SER A 82 12.49 29.25 9.65
N GLU A 83 13.16 30.27 9.08
CA GLU A 83 12.51 31.33 8.31
C GLU A 83 11.60 30.78 7.20
N LYS A 84 12.05 29.72 6.52
CA LYS A 84 11.26 29.00 5.51
C LYS A 84 9.95 28.42 6.09
N LYS A 85 9.99 27.87 7.30
CA LYS A 85 8.80 27.35 7.98
C LYS A 85 7.88 28.46 8.47
N VAL A 86 8.45 29.59 8.91
CA VAL A 86 7.66 30.77 9.29
C VAL A 86 6.93 31.33 8.06
N ALA A 87 7.58 31.39 6.91
CA ALA A 87 6.96 31.78 5.65
C ALA A 87 5.82 30.81 5.24
N GLU A 88 6.05 29.49 5.34
CA GLU A 88 5.02 28.46 5.10
C GLU A 88 3.81 28.62 6.03
N ILE A 89 4.05 28.88 7.32
CA ILE A 89 3.02 29.13 8.32
C ILE A 89 2.22 30.39 7.96
N LYS A 90 2.88 31.48 7.58
CA LYS A 90 2.22 32.73 7.16
C LYS A 90 1.36 32.52 5.91
N GLU A 91 1.87 31.81 4.91
CA GLU A 91 1.12 31.49 3.69
C GLU A 91 -0.13 30.63 4.01
N LYS A 92 0.03 29.61 4.85
CA LYS A 92 -1.08 28.74 5.30
C LYS A 92 -2.08 29.44 6.20
N LYS A 93 -1.68 30.50 6.92
CA LYS A 93 -2.61 31.37 7.67
C LYS A 93 -3.48 32.22 6.73
N LEU A 94 -2.91 32.68 5.62
CA LEU A 94 -3.58 33.54 4.63
C LEU A 94 -4.52 32.74 3.73
N LYS A 95 -4.14 31.51 3.36
CA LYS A 95 -4.99 30.59 2.60
C LYS A 95 -5.98 29.89 3.54
N LYS A 96 -7.10 30.53 3.83
CA LYS A 96 -8.27 29.83 4.42
C LYS A 96 -8.65 28.74 3.41
N GLY A 97 -8.43 27.47 3.76
CA GLY A 97 -8.44 26.31 2.85
C GLY A 97 -9.47 26.48 1.74
N GLU A 98 -8.98 26.78 0.53
CA GLU A 98 -9.83 27.03 -0.62
C GLU A 98 -10.56 25.72 -0.91
N SER A 99 -11.89 25.76 -0.97
CA SER A 99 -12.68 24.55 -1.18
C SER A 99 -12.33 23.97 -2.56
N VAL A 100 -11.64 22.84 -2.58
CA VAL A 100 -11.27 22.13 -3.83
C VAL A 100 -12.48 21.64 -4.62
N GLY A 101 -13.64 21.63 -4.00
CA GLY A 101 -14.88 21.23 -4.62
C GLY A 101 -16.08 21.67 -3.80
N ASN A 102 -17.27 21.45 -4.34
CA ASN A 102 -18.55 21.71 -3.69
C ASN A 102 -19.42 20.47 -3.81
N ILE A 103 -20.29 20.28 -2.81
CA ILE A 103 -21.37 19.29 -2.87
C ILE A 103 -22.68 20.03 -3.04
N THR A 104 -23.41 19.70 -4.09
CA THR A 104 -24.75 20.21 -4.35
C THR A 104 -25.77 19.10 -4.05
N LYS A 105 -26.75 19.43 -3.21
CA LYS A 105 -27.90 18.54 -2.98
C LYS A 105 -28.75 18.52 -4.24
N ILE A 106 -29.00 17.33 -4.82
CA ILE A 106 -29.94 17.17 -5.93
C ILE A 106 -31.33 16.90 -5.37
N VAL A 107 -31.49 15.82 -4.62
CA VAL A 107 -32.79 15.41 -4.08
C VAL A 107 -32.63 14.54 -2.83
N THR A 108 -33.67 14.55 -1.98
CA THR A 108 -33.78 13.64 -0.84
C THR A 108 -35.11 12.90 -0.96
N LEU A 109 -35.04 11.59 -1.09
CA LEU A 109 -36.21 10.74 -1.27
C LEU A 109 -36.42 9.89 -0.02
N LYS A 110 -37.62 9.93 0.56
CA LYS A 110 -37.97 9.06 1.69
C LYS A 110 -38.04 7.61 1.21
N GLN A 111 -37.35 6.70 1.88
CA GLN A 111 -37.42 5.27 1.59
C GLN A 111 -38.72 4.70 2.15
N LEU A 112 -39.43 3.92 1.35
CA LEU A 112 -40.62 3.20 1.81
C LEU A 112 -40.17 2.09 2.77
N ALA A 113 -40.55 2.20 4.04
CA ALA A 113 -40.27 1.18 5.03
C ALA A 113 -41.18 -0.04 4.76
N GLY A 114 -40.57 -1.19 4.44
CA GLY A 114 -41.29 -2.46 4.39
C GLY A 114 -41.58 -2.95 5.80
N GLY A 115 -42.69 -2.51 6.41
CA GLY A 115 -43.12 -3.04 7.70
C GLY A 115 -44.10 -2.17 8.47
N ASN A 116 -45.35 -2.64 8.59
CA ASN A 116 -46.41 -2.06 9.41
C ASN A 116 -46.12 -2.24 10.91
N THR A 117 -45.35 -1.34 11.54
CA THR A 117 -45.46 -1.15 12.99
C THR A 117 -45.35 0.34 13.34
N PRO A 118 -46.40 0.95 13.93
CA PRO A 118 -46.34 2.31 14.43
C PRO A 118 -45.85 2.29 15.89
N ALA A 119 -44.91 3.17 16.24
CA ALA A 119 -44.88 3.94 17.50
C ALA A 119 -43.45 4.35 17.92
N LYS A 120 -43.09 5.59 17.56
CA LYS A 120 -42.21 6.60 18.23
C LYS A 120 -41.78 7.59 17.14
N PRO A 121 -41.26 8.80 17.45
CA PRO A 121 -40.61 9.64 16.45
C PRO A 121 -39.40 8.87 15.89
N SER A 122 -39.68 8.02 14.91
CA SER A 122 -38.77 7.02 14.41
C SER A 122 -38.02 7.64 13.26
N THR A 123 -36.70 7.67 13.39
CA THR A 123 -35.79 8.05 12.31
C THR A 123 -36.19 7.28 11.04
N SER A 124 -36.44 8.02 9.97
CA SER A 124 -36.82 7.45 8.67
C SER A 124 -35.58 7.27 7.80
N GLY A 125 -35.57 6.25 6.95
CA GLY A 125 -34.54 6.10 5.92
C GLY A 125 -34.79 7.06 4.76
N TYR A 126 -33.73 7.71 4.28
CA TYR A 126 -33.74 8.60 3.13
C TYR A 126 -32.63 8.22 2.14
N SER A 127 -32.92 8.24 0.85
CA SER A 127 -31.91 8.25 -0.20
C SER A 127 -31.54 9.71 -0.50
N TYR A 128 -30.35 10.11 -0.09
CA TYR A 128 -29.79 11.44 -0.31
C TYR A 128 -28.92 11.41 -1.57
N VAL A 129 -29.40 12.07 -2.64
CA VAL A 129 -28.70 12.17 -3.92
C VAL A 129 -28.03 13.53 -4.01
N PHE A 130 -26.74 13.52 -4.33
CA PHE A 130 -25.93 14.73 -4.39
C PHE A 130 -24.98 14.66 -5.58
N GLU A 131 -24.53 15.83 -6.01
CA GLU A 131 -23.46 15.97 -6.98
C GLU A 131 -22.23 16.54 -6.30
N ALA A 132 -21.10 15.87 -6.52
CA ALA A 132 -19.79 16.29 -6.04
C ALA A 132 -19.00 16.85 -7.21
N CYS A 133 -18.70 18.14 -7.15
CA CYS A 133 -17.96 18.83 -8.19
C CYS A 133 -16.57 19.23 -7.69
N SER A 134 -15.57 19.11 -8.56
CA SER A 134 -14.30 19.79 -8.38
C SER A 134 -14.31 21.10 -9.15
N THR A 135 -13.84 22.17 -8.51
CA THR A 135 -13.69 23.48 -9.16
C THR A 135 -12.42 23.47 -10.00
N THR A 136 -11.24 23.58 -9.39
CA THR A 136 -10.01 23.89 -10.12
C THR A 136 -9.00 22.75 -10.17
N LYS A 137 -9.15 21.71 -9.34
CA LYS A 137 -8.08 20.71 -9.12
C LYS A 137 -8.54 19.26 -9.29
N LEU A 138 -7.63 18.36 -9.56
CA LEU A 138 -7.92 16.93 -9.48
C LEU A 138 -8.06 16.53 -7.99
N ILE A 139 -9.17 15.90 -7.61
CA ILE A 139 -9.33 15.29 -6.29
C ILE A 139 -9.21 13.78 -6.45
N ARG A 140 -8.11 13.22 -5.95
CA ARG A 140 -7.86 11.78 -5.91
C ARG A 140 -8.57 11.21 -4.69
N ALA A 141 -9.28 10.09 -4.87
CA ALA A 141 -10.07 9.41 -3.83
C ALA A 141 -10.99 10.35 -3.01
N PRO A 142 -12.00 10.99 -3.65
CA PRO A 142 -12.92 11.89 -2.96
C PRO A 142 -13.68 11.16 -1.84
N GLU A 143 -13.69 11.75 -0.65
CA GLU A 143 -14.48 11.27 0.49
C GLU A 143 -15.49 12.33 0.90
N ILE A 144 -16.73 11.91 1.19
CA ILE A 144 -17.85 12.80 1.44
C ILE A 144 -18.50 12.36 2.73
N PHE A 145 -18.61 13.28 3.69
CA PHE A 145 -19.43 13.06 4.88
C PHE A 145 -20.84 13.54 4.62
N VAL A 146 -21.80 12.63 4.74
CA VAL A 146 -23.22 12.96 4.74
C VAL A 146 -23.72 12.87 6.17
N THR A 147 -24.14 14.00 6.72
CA THR A 147 -24.52 14.15 8.13
C THR A 147 -25.98 14.54 8.22
N SER A 148 -26.66 14.00 9.22
CA SER A 148 -28.04 14.32 9.60
C SER A 148 -28.12 14.56 11.10
N ASP A 149 -29.31 14.89 11.60
CA ASP A 149 -29.62 14.92 13.03
C ASP A 149 -29.47 13.57 13.76
N SER A 150 -29.39 12.46 13.01
CA SER A 150 -29.46 11.11 13.57
C SER A 150 -28.19 10.29 13.36
N GLU A 151 -27.51 10.47 12.22
CA GLU A 151 -26.25 9.77 11.90
C GLU A 151 -25.36 10.55 10.93
N THR A 152 -24.09 10.14 10.87
CA THR A 152 -23.11 10.58 9.86
C THR A 152 -22.57 9.36 9.12
N LYS A 153 -22.51 9.43 7.79
CA LYS A 153 -21.93 8.41 6.91
C LYS A 153 -20.75 8.96 6.11
N ASN A 154 -19.73 8.14 5.93
CA ASN A 154 -18.62 8.39 5.00
C ASN A 154 -18.88 7.67 3.68
N VAL A 155 -18.87 8.41 2.59
CA VAL A 155 -19.00 7.90 1.23
C VAL A 155 -17.69 8.15 0.48
N LYS A 156 -17.04 7.08 0.02
CA LYS A 156 -15.87 7.18 -0.87
C LYS A 156 -16.33 7.04 -2.31
N LEU A 157 -15.99 8.02 -3.15
CA LEU A 157 -16.27 7.91 -4.59
C LEU A 157 -15.28 6.93 -5.23
N ALA A 158 -15.77 6.08 -6.12
CA ALA A 158 -14.96 5.08 -6.82
C ALA A 158 -13.98 5.72 -7.82
N THR A 159 -14.33 6.88 -8.37
CA THR A 159 -13.55 7.59 -9.37
C THR A 159 -13.03 8.92 -8.84
N PRO A 160 -11.83 9.37 -9.26
CA PRO A 160 -11.35 10.71 -8.94
C PRO A 160 -12.22 11.78 -9.60
N LEU A 161 -12.38 12.93 -8.93
CA LEU A 161 -13.03 14.10 -9.53
C LEU A 161 -11.99 14.90 -10.31
N LYS A 162 -12.10 14.91 -11.65
CA LYS A 162 -11.25 15.74 -12.51
C LYS A 162 -11.54 17.23 -12.25
N ALA A 163 -10.58 18.09 -12.54
CA ALA A 163 -10.79 19.54 -12.48
C ALA A 163 -11.99 19.95 -13.36
N ASN A 164 -12.81 20.89 -12.88
CA ASN A 164 -14.03 21.36 -13.53
C ASN A 164 -15.01 20.24 -13.93
N SER A 165 -15.10 19.17 -13.14
CA SER A 165 -16.02 18.07 -13.40
C SER A 165 -16.84 17.70 -12.18
N CYS A 166 -18.02 17.15 -12.43
CA CYS A 166 -18.99 16.75 -11.42
C CYS A 166 -19.30 15.26 -11.50
N TYR A 167 -19.62 14.66 -10.37
CA TYR A 167 -20.03 13.26 -10.25
C TYR A 167 -21.26 13.15 -9.36
N THR A 168 -22.32 12.55 -9.87
CA THR A 168 -23.54 12.29 -9.11
C THR A 168 -23.41 10.98 -8.33
N SER A 169 -23.77 11.01 -7.05
CA SER A 169 -23.81 9.82 -6.20
C SER A 169 -25.00 9.88 -5.25
N SER A 170 -25.25 8.78 -4.55
CA SER A 170 -26.32 8.70 -3.58
C SER A 170 -25.89 7.89 -2.35
N VAL A 171 -26.49 8.22 -1.20
CA VAL A 171 -26.30 7.47 0.03
C VAL A 171 -27.63 7.32 0.77
N ASN A 172 -27.84 6.14 1.33
CA ASN A 172 -28.95 5.92 2.24
C ASN A 172 -28.57 6.42 3.63
N ILE A 173 -29.33 7.34 4.22
CA ILE A 173 -29.08 7.93 5.54
C ILE A 173 -30.37 7.99 6.35
N LYS A 174 -30.28 7.80 7.67
CA LYS A 174 -31.40 7.94 8.61
C LYS A 174 -31.45 9.36 9.12
N ALA A 175 -32.63 9.95 9.19
CA ALA A 175 -32.85 11.26 9.81
C ALA A 175 -34.24 11.33 10.46
N ALA A 176 -34.43 12.20 11.46
CA ALA A 176 -35.77 12.57 11.92
C ALA A 176 -36.33 13.71 11.04
N ASP A 177 -35.51 14.72 10.76
CA ASP A 177 -35.81 15.79 9.80
C ASP A 177 -34.98 15.62 8.50
N PRO A 178 -35.61 15.44 7.31
CA PRO A 178 -34.89 15.37 6.03
C PRO A 178 -34.11 16.64 5.67
N ASN A 179 -34.46 17.80 6.24
CA ASN A 179 -33.75 19.05 6.01
C ASN A 179 -32.47 19.18 6.85
N SER A 180 -32.30 18.33 7.87
CA SER A 180 -31.05 18.24 8.62
C SER A 180 -29.92 17.56 7.82
N ILE A 181 -30.26 16.87 6.71
CA ILE A 181 -29.30 16.13 5.91
C ILE A 181 -28.46 17.10 5.07
N SER A 182 -27.15 17.10 5.31
CA SER A 182 -26.15 17.88 4.60
C SER A 182 -24.98 17.01 4.20
N ALA A 183 -24.24 17.43 3.16
CA ALA A 183 -23.06 16.72 2.71
C ALA A 183 -21.87 17.67 2.55
N THR A 184 -20.70 17.22 3.00
CA THR A 184 -19.45 17.96 2.93
C THR A 184 -18.37 17.10 2.30
N LEU A 185 -17.72 17.63 1.27
CA LEU A 185 -16.54 17.02 0.67
C LEU A 185 -15.35 17.18 1.63
N LEU A 186 -14.72 16.07 2.01
CA LEU A 186 -13.46 16.09 2.73
C LEU A 186 -12.35 16.49 1.76
N ASN A 187 -11.68 17.59 2.10
CA ASN A 187 -10.65 18.19 1.29
C ASN A 187 -9.34 17.38 1.34
N LYS A 188 -9.25 16.37 0.47
CA LYS A 188 -7.97 15.73 0.11
C LYS A 188 -7.28 16.43 -1.07
N GLY A 189 -7.64 17.69 -1.33
CA GLY A 189 -7.16 18.49 -2.46
C GLY A 189 -5.66 18.73 -2.40
N GLY A 190 -5.14 19.17 -1.25
CA GLY A 190 -3.72 19.44 -1.09
C GLY A 190 -2.85 18.18 -1.21
N ILE A 191 -3.34 17.03 -0.74
CA ILE A 191 -2.66 15.73 -0.92
C ILE A 191 -2.65 15.35 -2.42
N SER A 192 -3.80 15.51 -3.09
CA SER A 192 -3.93 15.20 -4.53
C SER A 192 -3.02 16.08 -5.38
N GLU A 193 -2.94 17.37 -5.07
CA GLU A 193 -2.05 18.33 -5.71
C GLU A 193 -0.58 17.97 -5.49
N LYS A 194 -0.21 17.58 -4.26
CA LYS A 194 1.16 17.17 -3.96
C LYS A 194 1.54 15.88 -4.72
N ILE A 195 0.61 14.93 -4.85
CA ILE A 195 0.79 13.73 -5.69
C ILE A 195 1.03 14.14 -7.14
N SER A 196 0.16 14.98 -7.73
CA SER A 196 0.31 15.43 -9.12
C SER A 196 1.62 16.20 -9.36
N SER A 197 2.03 17.03 -8.40
CA SER A 197 3.32 17.73 -8.43
C SER A 197 4.50 16.76 -8.42
N LEU A 198 4.48 15.74 -7.55
CA LEU A 198 5.53 14.72 -7.47
C LEU A 198 5.59 13.86 -8.73
N GLU A 199 4.46 13.44 -9.29
CA GLU A 199 4.39 12.70 -10.57
C GLU A 199 5.00 13.52 -11.72
N SER A 200 4.70 14.82 -11.78
CA SER A 200 5.28 15.72 -12.78
C SER A 200 6.80 15.85 -12.59
N GLN A 201 7.28 16.03 -11.36
CA GLN A 201 8.71 16.12 -11.06
C GLN A 201 9.46 14.82 -11.41
N ILE A 202 8.87 13.66 -11.09
CA ILE A 202 9.41 12.35 -11.46
C ILE A 202 9.52 12.20 -12.98
N THR A 203 8.49 12.62 -13.72
CA THR A 203 8.47 12.55 -15.19
C THR A 203 9.52 13.45 -15.82
N ASP A 204 9.64 14.70 -15.34
CA ASP A 204 10.67 15.64 -15.78
C ASP A 204 12.08 15.09 -15.48
N LEU A 205 12.31 14.58 -14.27
CA LEU A 205 13.61 14.06 -13.87
C LEU A 205 14.00 12.79 -14.63
N LYS A 206 13.05 11.88 -14.90
CA LYS A 206 13.27 10.73 -15.79
C LYS A 206 13.69 11.16 -17.19
N THR A 207 13.05 12.21 -17.71
CA THR A 207 13.38 12.78 -19.03
C THR A 207 14.78 13.38 -19.02
N LYS A 208 15.14 14.17 -18.00
CA LYS A 208 16.49 14.72 -17.81
C LYS A 208 17.57 13.64 -17.74
N ILE A 209 17.32 12.56 -16.98
CA ILE A 209 18.23 11.41 -16.90
C ILE A 209 18.40 10.75 -18.28
N ALA A 210 17.31 10.54 -19.02
CA ALA A 210 17.38 9.95 -20.36
C ALA A 210 18.18 10.83 -21.33
N THR A 211 17.95 12.15 -21.31
CA THR A 211 18.70 13.11 -22.11
C THR A 211 20.18 13.15 -21.72
N ALA A 212 20.51 13.14 -20.42
CA ALA A 212 21.90 13.12 -19.95
C ALA A 212 22.61 11.81 -20.35
N LYS A 213 21.94 10.67 -20.23
CA LYS A 213 22.46 9.37 -20.69
C LYS A 213 22.73 9.34 -22.20
N ALA A 214 21.85 9.96 -23.00
CA ALA A 214 22.01 10.02 -24.45
C ALA A 214 23.23 10.86 -24.90
N LYS A 215 23.71 11.78 -24.05
CA LYS A 215 24.90 12.60 -24.28
C LYS A 215 26.22 11.89 -23.91
N LEU A 216 26.16 10.75 -23.23
CA LEU A 216 27.37 9.98 -22.92
C LEU A 216 27.97 9.41 -24.22
N PRO A 217 29.29 9.50 -24.42
CA PRO A 217 29.95 8.94 -25.59
C PRO A 217 29.67 7.43 -25.67
N LYS A 218 29.30 6.96 -26.87
CA LYS A 218 28.99 5.54 -27.12
C LYS A 218 30.23 4.70 -27.48
N SER A 219 31.41 5.31 -27.56
CA SER A 219 32.66 4.66 -28.00
C SER A 219 33.68 4.59 -26.87
N ASN A 220 34.42 3.47 -26.80
CA ASN A 220 35.42 3.15 -25.78
C ASN A 220 36.66 4.08 -25.76
N ASP A 221 36.80 5.01 -26.71
CA ASP A 221 38.02 5.79 -26.89
C ASP A 221 38.02 7.16 -26.18
N GLN A 222 36.92 7.53 -25.51
CA GLN A 222 36.86 8.75 -24.69
C GLN A 222 36.27 8.43 -23.32
N SER A 223 37.11 8.54 -22.28
CA SER A 223 36.68 8.47 -20.89
C SER A 223 35.52 9.45 -20.67
N PRO A 224 34.34 9.00 -20.22
CA PRO A 224 33.22 9.91 -19.98
C PRO A 224 33.64 10.96 -18.95
N GLU A 225 33.42 12.24 -19.27
CA GLU A 225 33.65 13.34 -18.33
C GLU A 225 32.97 13.00 -16.99
N SER A 226 33.77 12.92 -15.92
CA SER A 226 33.34 12.49 -14.58
C SER A 226 32.18 13.31 -14.02
N GLU A 227 32.03 14.56 -14.47
CA GLU A 227 30.94 15.47 -14.10
C GLU A 227 29.58 14.98 -14.59
N ASN A 228 29.49 14.46 -15.82
CA ASN A 228 28.24 13.97 -16.40
C ASN A 228 27.72 12.72 -15.67
N MET A 229 28.63 11.81 -15.27
CA MET A 229 28.28 10.61 -14.52
C MET A 229 27.85 10.95 -13.09
N THR A 230 28.54 11.87 -12.42
CA THR A 230 28.18 12.35 -11.07
C THR A 230 26.81 13.02 -11.05
N SER A 231 26.50 13.81 -12.08
CA SER A 231 25.17 14.41 -12.28
C SER A 231 24.08 13.36 -12.44
N ILE A 232 24.30 12.31 -13.26
CA ILE A 232 23.35 11.21 -13.43
C ILE A 232 23.11 10.44 -12.13
N ILE A 233 24.16 10.16 -11.35
CA ILE A 233 24.01 9.49 -10.03
C ILE A 233 23.17 10.35 -9.09
N THR A 234 23.43 11.66 -9.05
CA THR A 234 22.68 12.61 -8.21
C THR A 234 21.20 12.66 -8.62
N MET A 235 20.91 12.77 -9.92
CA MET A 235 19.54 12.75 -10.44
C MET A 235 18.82 11.42 -10.16
N LYS A 236 19.51 10.27 -10.27
CA LYS A 236 18.93 8.96 -9.91
C LYS A 236 18.57 8.88 -8.43
N LYS A 237 19.43 9.43 -7.55
CA LYS A 237 19.16 9.50 -6.11
C LYS A 237 17.92 10.37 -5.84
N GLU A 238 17.87 11.57 -6.43
CA GLU A 238 16.71 12.46 -6.32
C GLU A 238 15.42 11.81 -6.85
N LEU A 239 15.50 11.06 -7.96
CA LEU A 239 14.37 10.32 -8.51
C LEU A 239 13.85 9.28 -7.51
N LYS A 240 14.74 8.53 -6.86
CA LYS A 240 14.38 7.56 -5.83
C LYS A 240 13.72 8.26 -4.63
N ASP A 241 14.26 9.38 -4.20
CA ASP A 241 13.71 10.17 -3.08
C ASP A 241 12.31 10.72 -3.41
N LEU A 242 12.08 11.21 -4.63
CA LEU A 242 10.77 11.67 -5.09
C LEU A 242 9.75 10.53 -5.22
N GLN A 243 10.17 9.37 -5.73
CA GLN A 243 9.32 8.18 -5.81
C GLN A 243 8.90 7.68 -4.42
N ASP A 244 9.84 7.66 -3.47
CA ASP A 244 9.58 7.31 -2.09
C ASP A 244 8.64 8.33 -1.41
N GLN A 245 8.81 9.63 -1.67
CA GLN A 245 7.85 10.65 -1.25
C GLN A 245 6.45 10.40 -1.84
N LEU A 246 6.35 10.14 -3.15
CA LEU A 246 5.08 9.88 -3.82
C LEU A 246 4.35 8.67 -3.19
N ARG A 247 5.07 7.58 -2.90
CA ARG A 247 4.51 6.40 -2.23
C ARG A 247 3.92 6.73 -0.86
N ARG A 248 4.60 7.57 -0.06
CA ARG A 248 4.05 8.03 1.24
C ARG A 248 2.76 8.82 1.08
N TYR A 249 2.68 9.71 0.09
CA TYR A 249 1.46 10.48 -0.15
C TYR A 249 0.31 9.57 -0.62
N PHE A 250 0.58 8.57 -1.46
CA PHE A 250 -0.44 7.56 -1.82
C PHE A 250 -0.90 6.74 -0.62
N MET A 251 0.03 6.31 0.24
CA MET A 251 -0.33 5.61 1.47
C MET A 251 -1.28 6.45 2.33
N VAL A 252 -0.95 7.73 2.56
CA VAL A 252 -1.80 8.64 3.33
C VAL A 252 -3.15 8.88 2.66
N LEU A 253 -3.20 8.90 1.33
CA LEU A 253 -4.44 9.11 0.57
C LEU A 253 -5.43 7.96 0.75
N TYR A 254 -4.93 6.71 0.72
CA TYR A 254 -5.76 5.50 0.67
C TYR A 254 -5.96 4.80 2.03
N VAL A 255 -5.04 4.97 2.99
CA VAL A 255 -5.17 4.36 4.32
C VAL A 255 -6.17 5.15 5.15
N PRO A 256 -7.26 4.52 5.64
CA PRO A 256 -8.19 5.20 6.53
C PRO A 256 -7.50 5.65 7.83
N PRO A 257 -7.79 6.87 8.33
CA PRO A 257 -7.17 7.44 9.54
C PRO A 257 -7.44 6.62 10.80
N SER A 258 -8.57 5.92 10.85
CA SER A 258 -8.97 5.06 11.97
C SER A 258 -8.29 3.68 11.97
N THR A 259 -7.53 3.35 10.94
CA THR A 259 -6.87 2.04 10.82
C THR A 259 -5.78 1.92 11.87
N LYS A 260 -5.86 0.87 12.69
CA LYS A 260 -4.76 0.52 13.61
C LYS A 260 -3.57 0.09 12.76
N VAL A 261 -2.37 0.58 13.10
CA VAL A 261 -1.13 0.24 12.36
C VAL A 261 -0.91 -1.27 12.27
N SER A 262 -1.28 -2.02 13.32
CA SER A 262 -1.22 -3.48 13.35
C SER A 262 -2.19 -4.19 12.36
N LYS A 263 -3.10 -3.45 11.73
CA LYS A 263 -4.05 -3.94 10.72
C LYS A 263 -3.73 -3.40 9.33
N ILE A 264 -2.73 -2.53 9.20
CA ILE A 264 -2.23 -2.06 7.91
C ILE A 264 -1.23 -3.11 7.46
N ASP A 265 -1.74 -4.14 6.78
CA ASP A 265 -0.89 -5.07 6.04
C ASP A 265 -0.44 -4.34 4.78
N LEU A 266 0.66 -3.60 4.89
CA LEU A 266 1.40 -3.18 3.71
C LEU A 266 2.34 -4.33 3.41
N PRO A 267 2.10 -5.14 2.37
CA PRO A 267 3.10 -6.07 1.91
C PRO A 267 4.25 -5.22 1.33
N LYS A 268 5.22 -4.91 2.20
CA LYS A 268 6.38 -4.10 1.86
C LYS A 268 7.47 -5.05 1.40
N SER A 269 8.07 -4.77 0.24
CA SER A 269 9.45 -5.17 0.02
C SER A 269 10.36 -4.46 1.02
N ILE A 270 11.51 -5.02 1.32
CA ILE A 270 12.52 -4.41 2.20
C ILE A 270 13.01 -3.08 1.59
N THR A 271 12.96 -2.95 0.26
CA THR A 271 13.25 -1.69 -0.45
C THR A 271 12.01 -0.78 -0.66
N GLY A 272 10.86 -1.16 -0.12
CA GLY A 272 9.61 -0.39 -0.17
C GLY A 272 8.95 -0.30 -1.54
N GLN A 273 9.26 -1.22 -2.46
CA GLN A 273 8.59 -1.31 -3.75
C GLN A 273 7.23 -2.03 -3.63
N PRO A 274 6.20 -1.59 -4.38
CA PRO A 274 4.94 -2.33 -4.46
C PRO A 274 5.20 -3.71 -5.10
N LEU A 275 4.57 -4.74 -4.54
CA LEU A 275 4.74 -6.12 -4.99
C LEU A 275 3.83 -6.41 -6.20
N GLU A 276 4.14 -5.81 -7.36
CA GLU A 276 3.46 -6.10 -8.62
C GLU A 276 4.18 -7.23 -9.37
N GLY A 277 3.59 -8.42 -9.35
CA GLY A 277 4.16 -9.60 -10.00
C GLY A 277 5.44 -10.09 -9.32
N MET A 278 6.30 -10.76 -10.07
CA MET A 278 7.58 -11.27 -9.57
C MET A 278 8.65 -10.21 -9.79
N SER A 279 9.35 -9.79 -8.74
CA SER A 279 10.39 -8.76 -8.85
C SER A 279 11.62 -9.09 -8.02
N THR A 280 12.79 -8.69 -8.50
CA THR A 280 14.04 -8.70 -7.73
C THR A 280 14.59 -7.30 -7.62
N ASN A 281 15.11 -6.95 -6.44
CA ASN A 281 15.81 -5.69 -6.24
C ASN A 281 17.15 -5.93 -5.59
N LEU A 282 18.16 -5.24 -6.09
CA LEU A 282 19.47 -5.17 -5.47
C LEU A 282 19.38 -4.33 -4.19
N ILE A 283 19.80 -4.88 -3.05
CA ILE A 283 19.82 -4.19 -1.76
C ILE A 283 21.20 -3.57 -1.54
N SER A 284 22.26 -4.35 -1.72
CA SER A 284 23.63 -3.87 -1.55
C SER A 284 24.63 -4.71 -2.33
N VAL A 285 25.70 -4.07 -2.79
CA VAL A 285 26.88 -4.71 -3.37
C VAL A 285 28.09 -4.20 -2.62
N THR A 286 28.91 -5.11 -2.07
CA THR A 286 30.14 -4.75 -1.37
C THR A 286 31.30 -5.59 -1.88
N PRO A 287 32.52 -5.02 -1.98
CA PRO A 287 33.70 -5.81 -2.33
C PRO A 287 33.88 -6.99 -1.37
N SER A 288 34.19 -8.16 -1.92
CA SER A 288 34.53 -9.36 -1.16
C SER A 288 36.02 -9.35 -0.82
N VAL A 289 36.35 -9.79 0.41
CA VAL A 289 37.73 -10.03 0.84
C VAL A 289 38.35 -11.25 0.18
N VAL A 290 37.52 -12.13 -0.39
CA VAL A 290 37.97 -13.32 -1.13
C VAL A 290 38.29 -12.91 -2.57
N ALA A 291 39.48 -13.30 -3.04
CA ALA A 291 39.93 -13.05 -4.40
C ALA A 291 38.97 -13.67 -5.46
N PRO A 292 38.93 -13.10 -6.68
CA PRO A 292 38.23 -13.70 -7.80
C PRO A 292 38.77 -15.10 -8.08
N SER A 293 37.87 -16.08 -8.24
CA SER A 293 38.24 -17.44 -8.61
C SER A 293 37.96 -17.67 -10.09
N GLY A 294 38.89 -18.30 -10.81
CA GLY A 294 38.67 -18.74 -12.21
C GLY A 294 38.94 -17.70 -13.29
N THR A 295 39.63 -16.60 -12.97
CA THR A 295 40.02 -15.58 -13.95
C THR A 295 41.48 -15.14 -13.75
N ASN A 296 42.19 -14.93 -14.86
CA ASN A 296 43.55 -14.38 -14.88
C ASN A 296 43.56 -12.85 -15.06
N ASN A 297 42.38 -12.23 -15.18
CA ASN A 297 42.28 -10.79 -15.34
C ASN A 297 42.40 -10.11 -13.97
N PRO A 298 43.46 -9.30 -13.72
CA PRO A 298 43.70 -8.65 -12.43
C PRO A 298 42.66 -7.57 -12.08
N ASP A 299 41.91 -7.07 -13.07
CA ASP A 299 40.91 -6.02 -12.87
C ASP A 299 39.56 -6.55 -12.36
N VAL A 300 39.33 -7.87 -12.49
CA VAL A 300 38.11 -8.50 -11.99
C VAL A 300 38.14 -8.49 -10.47
N LYS A 301 37.04 -8.03 -9.87
CA LYS A 301 36.84 -8.05 -8.41
C LYS A 301 35.71 -8.99 -8.08
N ARG A 302 35.74 -9.52 -6.87
CA ARG A 302 34.64 -10.32 -6.32
C ARG A 302 33.78 -9.44 -5.45
N PHE A 303 32.47 -9.59 -5.53
CA PHE A 303 31.50 -8.81 -4.76
C PHE A 303 30.57 -9.74 -3.96
N ASN A 304 30.24 -9.33 -2.74
CA ASN A 304 29.10 -9.85 -1.99
C ASN A 304 27.86 -9.07 -2.42
N VAL A 305 26.84 -9.78 -2.85
CA VAL A 305 25.60 -9.22 -3.36
C VAL A 305 24.49 -9.60 -2.39
N VAL A 306 23.73 -8.62 -1.94
CA VAL A 306 22.49 -8.82 -1.18
C VAL A 306 21.35 -8.31 -2.04
N PHE A 307 20.34 -9.13 -2.24
CA PHE A 307 19.17 -8.79 -3.04
C PHE A 307 17.90 -9.25 -2.33
N GLU A 308 16.77 -8.62 -2.64
CA GLU A 308 15.45 -9.18 -2.34
C GLU A 308 14.84 -9.77 -3.60
N ALA A 309 14.14 -10.88 -3.43
CA ALA A 309 13.21 -11.43 -4.40
C ALA A 309 11.82 -11.40 -3.79
N CYS A 310 10.85 -10.95 -4.58
CA CYS A 310 9.51 -10.69 -4.12
C CYS A 310 8.48 -11.37 -5.03
N ALA A 311 7.39 -11.79 -4.40
CA ALA A 311 6.22 -12.33 -5.05
C ALA A 311 5.04 -11.37 -4.84
N GLY A 312 4.38 -11.00 -5.92
CA GLY A 312 3.07 -10.35 -5.88
C GLY A 312 1.98 -11.36 -5.49
N MET A 313 0.82 -11.32 -6.14
CA MET A 313 -0.30 -12.21 -5.78
C MET A 313 -0.04 -13.72 -5.98
N GLN A 314 1.01 -14.10 -6.71
CA GLN A 314 1.34 -15.50 -6.99
C GLN A 314 2.57 -15.93 -6.20
N SER A 315 2.47 -17.03 -5.45
CA SER A 315 3.61 -17.62 -4.73
C SER A 315 4.67 -18.17 -5.69
N ILE A 316 5.94 -18.05 -5.31
CA ILE A 316 7.07 -18.67 -6.01
C ILE A 316 7.50 -19.92 -5.24
N ARG A 317 7.23 -21.11 -5.78
CA ARG A 317 7.54 -22.40 -5.11
C ARG A 317 9.03 -22.68 -5.03
N LEU A 318 9.76 -22.40 -6.12
CA LEU A 318 11.20 -22.58 -6.24
C LEU A 318 11.83 -21.25 -6.71
N PRO A 319 12.14 -20.33 -5.79
CA PRO A 319 12.79 -19.07 -6.13
C PRO A 319 14.25 -19.29 -6.48
N ILE A 320 14.54 -19.43 -7.77
CA ILE A 320 15.89 -19.38 -8.30
C ILE A 320 16.12 -17.97 -8.85
N ILE A 321 17.18 -17.33 -8.37
CA ILE A 321 17.55 -15.97 -8.72
C ILE A 321 18.87 -16.01 -9.48
N THR A 322 18.83 -15.65 -10.76
CA THR A 322 20.03 -15.49 -11.58
C THR A 322 20.63 -14.12 -11.31
N VAL A 323 21.80 -14.09 -10.70
CA VAL A 323 22.61 -12.88 -10.53
C VAL A 323 23.61 -12.84 -11.67
N THR A 324 23.47 -11.83 -12.54
CA THR A 324 24.34 -11.63 -13.71
C THR A 324 25.21 -10.40 -13.50
N SER A 325 26.47 -10.47 -13.88
CA SER A 325 27.39 -9.35 -14.03
C SER A 325 27.93 -9.30 -15.46
N ASP A 326 28.84 -8.38 -15.72
CA ASP A 326 29.61 -8.27 -16.96
C ASP A 326 30.60 -9.42 -17.19
N THR A 327 30.96 -10.18 -16.14
CA THR A 327 31.96 -11.26 -16.25
C THR A 327 31.43 -12.65 -15.90
N GLU A 328 30.34 -12.73 -15.14
CA GLU A 328 29.86 -14.00 -14.58
C GLU A 328 28.33 -14.01 -14.49
N THR A 329 27.75 -15.21 -14.45
CA THR A 329 26.36 -15.42 -14.10
C THR A 329 26.26 -16.60 -13.14
N ILE A 330 25.53 -16.42 -12.04
CA ILE A 330 25.33 -17.44 -11.02
C ILE A 330 23.85 -17.55 -10.67
N ASP A 331 23.41 -18.76 -10.35
CA ASP A 331 22.06 -19.01 -9.86
C ASP A 331 22.07 -19.21 -8.34
N VAL A 332 21.17 -18.52 -7.66
CA VAL A 332 20.98 -18.59 -6.21
C VAL A 332 19.58 -19.10 -5.92
N LYS A 333 19.50 -20.30 -5.35
CA LYS A 333 18.25 -20.86 -4.82
C LYS A 333 17.98 -20.28 -3.43
N LEU A 334 16.82 -19.67 -3.22
CA LEU A 334 16.40 -19.30 -1.87
C LEU A 334 15.81 -20.52 -1.14
N ILE A 335 15.94 -20.52 0.18
CA ILE A 335 15.66 -21.68 1.04
C ILE A 335 14.18 -22.07 0.97
N ASP A 336 13.31 -21.07 1.05
CA ASP A 336 11.87 -21.28 1.16
C ASP A 336 11.13 -20.75 -0.07
N ARG A 337 9.93 -21.27 -0.31
CA ARG A 337 8.99 -20.65 -1.24
C ARG A 337 8.71 -19.18 -0.83
N ILE A 338 8.59 -18.29 -1.81
CA ILE A 338 8.13 -16.93 -1.56
C ILE A 338 6.60 -16.97 -1.60
N ILE A 339 5.95 -16.79 -0.45
CA ILE A 339 4.48 -16.77 -0.37
C ILE A 339 3.92 -15.51 -1.06
N PRO A 340 2.63 -15.47 -1.43
CA PRO A 340 2.05 -14.29 -2.06
C PRO A 340 2.28 -13.04 -1.20
N GLU A 341 2.53 -11.92 -1.87
CA GLU A 341 2.71 -10.61 -1.25
C GLU A 341 3.83 -10.57 -0.20
N SER A 342 4.91 -11.32 -0.43
CA SER A 342 6.08 -11.36 0.46
C SER A 342 7.39 -11.29 -0.32
N CYS A 343 8.47 -11.03 0.41
CA CYS A 343 9.82 -11.01 -0.12
C CYS A 343 10.75 -11.85 0.74
N GLN A 344 11.81 -12.35 0.11
CA GLN A 344 12.93 -12.99 0.77
C GLN A 344 14.24 -12.32 0.36
N VAL A 345 15.21 -12.35 1.27
CA VAL A 345 16.56 -11.86 1.00
C VAL A 345 17.45 -13.01 0.58
N GLY A 346 18.14 -12.84 -0.54
CA GLY A 346 19.21 -13.72 -0.97
C GLY A 346 20.56 -13.04 -0.88
N ILE A 347 21.60 -13.88 -0.76
CA ILE A 347 22.99 -13.45 -0.75
C ILE A 347 23.73 -14.24 -1.82
N ALA A 348 24.55 -13.56 -2.62
CA ALA A 348 25.38 -14.17 -3.64
C ALA A 348 26.82 -13.65 -3.58
N ARG A 349 27.74 -14.36 -4.21
CA ARG A 349 29.11 -13.88 -4.46
C ARG A 349 29.42 -14.01 -5.94
N ILE A 350 29.68 -12.89 -6.60
CA ILE A 350 29.88 -12.86 -8.05
C ILE A 350 31.13 -12.05 -8.41
N ASN A 351 31.84 -12.47 -9.43
CA ASN A 351 32.91 -11.72 -10.06
C ASN A 351 32.31 -10.65 -10.99
N ALA A 352 32.89 -9.45 -11.01
CA ALA A 352 32.51 -8.36 -11.91
C ALA A 352 33.68 -7.39 -12.10
N LEU A 353 33.76 -6.68 -13.23
CA LEU A 353 34.67 -5.53 -13.34
C LEU A 353 34.04 -4.29 -12.65
N ASP A 354 32.71 -4.16 -12.75
CA ASP A 354 31.94 -3.06 -12.19
C ASP A 354 30.81 -3.58 -11.27
N SER A 355 30.68 -3.02 -10.07
CA SER A 355 29.57 -3.33 -9.16
C SER A 355 28.20 -2.97 -9.73
N GLU A 356 28.12 -1.97 -10.62
CA GLU A 356 26.87 -1.52 -11.23
C GLU A 356 26.40 -2.43 -12.39
N SER A 357 27.24 -3.36 -12.85
CA SER A 357 26.86 -4.36 -13.85
C SER A 357 26.00 -5.49 -13.25
N ILE A 358 25.98 -5.61 -11.91
CA ILE A 358 25.36 -6.71 -11.19
C ILE A 358 23.84 -6.53 -11.13
N ILE A 359 23.11 -7.44 -11.76
CA ILE A 359 21.66 -7.42 -11.85
C ILE A 359 21.09 -8.77 -11.40
N PRO A 360 20.30 -8.80 -10.31
CA PRO A 360 19.54 -9.99 -9.93
C PRO A 360 18.25 -10.06 -10.75
N THR A 361 17.99 -11.20 -11.36
CA THR A 361 16.76 -11.50 -12.09
C THR A 361 16.16 -12.79 -11.58
N ILE A 362 14.84 -12.86 -11.48
CA ILE A 362 14.17 -14.13 -11.18
C ILE A 362 14.33 -15.00 -12.43
N SER A 363 15.08 -16.10 -12.31
CA SER A 363 15.23 -17.06 -13.39
C SER A 363 13.83 -17.51 -13.77
N GLY A 364 13.41 -17.24 -15.01
CA GLY A 364 12.04 -17.43 -15.50
C GLY A 364 11.62 -18.89 -15.51
N ASN A 365 11.46 -19.52 -14.35
CA ASN A 365 11.11 -20.91 -14.18
C ASN A 365 9.59 -21.09 -14.20
N SER A 366 8.91 -20.34 -15.09
CA SER A 366 7.48 -20.49 -15.31
C SER A 366 7.15 -21.89 -15.83
N GLY A 367 8.09 -22.61 -16.46
CA GLY A 367 7.94 -24.01 -16.86
C GLY A 367 7.92 -24.97 -15.67
N ILE A 368 8.99 -25.00 -14.86
CA ILE A 368 9.11 -25.93 -13.73
C ILE A 368 8.08 -25.61 -12.63
N SER A 369 7.82 -24.33 -12.34
CA SER A 369 6.78 -23.96 -11.37
C SER A 369 5.38 -24.34 -11.85
N LYS A 370 5.09 -24.26 -13.17
CA LYS A 370 3.83 -24.77 -13.74
C LYS A 370 3.75 -26.29 -13.67
N GLN A 371 4.84 -27.00 -13.96
CA GLN A 371 4.91 -28.46 -13.85
C GLN A 371 4.70 -28.93 -12.41
N ILE A 372 5.33 -28.26 -11.43
CA ILE A 372 5.13 -28.52 -10.00
C ILE A 372 3.66 -28.30 -9.63
N LYS A 373 3.08 -27.15 -9.99
CA LYS A 373 1.67 -26.87 -9.71
C LYS A 373 0.73 -27.90 -10.36
N SER A 374 1.03 -28.33 -11.58
CA SER A 374 0.28 -29.37 -12.30
C SER A 374 0.36 -30.71 -11.56
N LEU A 375 1.55 -31.13 -11.14
CA LEU A 375 1.75 -32.38 -10.39
C LEU A 375 1.08 -32.33 -9.01
N GLU A 376 1.17 -31.20 -8.29
CA GLU A 376 0.45 -31.00 -7.02
C GLU A 376 -1.06 -31.14 -7.21
N THR A 377 -1.61 -30.55 -8.28
CA THR A 377 -3.04 -30.62 -8.60
C THR A 377 -3.46 -32.05 -8.93
N GLN A 378 -2.70 -32.76 -9.79
CA GLN A 378 -2.95 -34.15 -10.14
C GLN A 378 -2.88 -35.08 -8.92
N ILE A 379 -1.91 -34.90 -8.03
CA ILE A 379 -1.80 -35.66 -6.78
C ILE A 379 -3.03 -35.43 -5.91
N SER A 380 -3.46 -34.18 -5.75
CA SER A 380 -4.65 -33.84 -4.96
C SER A 380 -5.92 -34.47 -5.54
N GLU A 381 -6.11 -34.43 -6.86
CA GLU A 381 -7.26 -35.04 -7.53
C GLU A 381 -7.27 -36.57 -7.37
N MET A 382 -6.11 -37.22 -7.55
CA MET A 382 -5.99 -38.66 -7.34
C MET A 382 -6.23 -39.06 -5.87
N GLU A 383 -5.81 -38.24 -4.89
CA GLU A 383 -6.07 -38.50 -3.47
C GLU A 383 -7.57 -38.45 -3.13
N VAL A 384 -8.32 -37.54 -3.76
CA VAL A 384 -9.78 -37.48 -3.63
C VAL A 384 -10.42 -38.74 -4.23
N ILE A 385 -10.01 -39.14 -5.43
CA ILE A 385 -10.51 -40.37 -6.08
C ILE A 385 -10.17 -41.61 -5.24
N LEU A 386 -8.98 -41.64 -4.63
CA LEU A 386 -8.56 -42.73 -3.74
C LEU A 386 -9.47 -42.84 -2.51
N ALA A 387 -9.81 -41.69 -1.91
CA ALA A 387 -10.66 -41.63 -0.74
C ALA A 387 -12.09 -42.14 -1.07
N ASP A 388 -12.65 -41.71 -2.20
CA ASP A 388 -13.96 -42.15 -2.67
C ASP A 388 -13.99 -43.68 -2.92
N LYS A 389 -13.01 -44.21 -3.66
CA LYS A 389 -12.91 -45.66 -3.90
C LYS A 389 -12.76 -46.47 -2.61
N ARG A 390 -11.99 -45.95 -1.63
CA ARG A 390 -11.87 -46.58 -0.31
C ARG A 390 -13.19 -46.57 0.46
N SER A 391 -13.94 -45.49 0.39
CA SER A 391 -15.27 -45.39 1.00
C SER A 391 -16.22 -46.42 0.38
N ASN A 392 -16.29 -46.46 -0.95
CA ASN A 392 -17.13 -47.40 -1.69
C ASN A 392 -16.79 -48.86 -1.38
N LEU A 393 -15.49 -49.19 -1.26
CA LEU A 393 -15.05 -50.52 -0.84
C LEU A 393 -15.46 -50.82 0.61
N GLY A 394 -15.33 -49.85 1.53
CA GLY A 394 -15.77 -49.98 2.91
C GLY A 394 -17.27 -50.24 3.03
N ASP A 395 -18.08 -49.52 2.27
CA ASP A 395 -19.53 -49.70 2.21
C ASP A 395 -19.91 -51.09 1.69
N LEU A 396 -19.20 -51.59 0.67
CA LEU A 396 -19.37 -52.93 0.11
C LEU A 396 -19.05 -54.02 1.13
N ILE A 397 -17.92 -53.91 1.83
CA ILE A 397 -17.49 -54.88 2.83
C ILE A 397 -18.45 -54.90 4.03
N SER A 398 -18.99 -53.74 4.42
CA SER A 398 -19.92 -53.62 5.56
C SER A 398 -21.26 -54.33 5.34
N LYS A 399 -21.66 -54.55 4.07
CA LYS A 399 -22.94 -55.18 3.69
C LYS A 399 -22.90 -56.71 3.62
N LYS A 400 -21.77 -57.34 3.98
CA LYS A 400 -21.49 -58.78 3.87
C LYS A 400 -21.43 -59.24 2.41
N LEU A 401 -20.24 -59.66 1.98
CA LEU A 401 -19.96 -60.06 0.60
C LEU A 401 -20.74 -61.32 0.19
N ASP A 402 -21.25 -61.30 -1.04
CA ASP A 402 -21.91 -62.40 -1.74
C ASP A 402 -21.26 -62.62 -3.12
N SER A 403 -21.71 -63.65 -3.85
CA SER A 403 -21.15 -64.01 -5.16
C SER A 403 -21.27 -62.92 -6.23
N THR A 404 -22.15 -61.93 -6.04
CA THR A 404 -22.34 -60.79 -6.96
C THR A 404 -21.48 -59.58 -6.60
N THR A 405 -21.16 -59.40 -5.32
CA THR A 405 -20.43 -58.24 -4.79
C THR A 405 -18.93 -58.50 -4.67
N GLU A 406 -18.51 -59.77 -4.55
CA GLU A 406 -17.10 -60.18 -4.48
C GLU A 406 -16.26 -59.76 -5.70
N PRO A 407 -16.72 -59.91 -6.96
CA PRO A 407 -15.97 -59.43 -8.13
C PRO A 407 -15.81 -57.90 -8.14
N ILE A 408 -16.81 -57.17 -7.62
CA ILE A 408 -16.80 -55.70 -7.55
C ILE A 408 -15.78 -55.23 -6.50
N ALA A 409 -15.72 -55.90 -5.35
CA ALA A 409 -14.74 -55.62 -4.30
C ALA A 409 -13.30 -55.90 -4.76
N LEU A 410 -13.08 -56.98 -5.52
CA LEU A 410 -11.77 -57.27 -6.13
C LEU A 410 -11.35 -56.19 -7.12
N LYS A 411 -12.27 -55.75 -7.99
CA LYS A 411 -12.02 -54.66 -8.94
C LYS A 411 -11.67 -53.35 -8.23
N LEU A 412 -12.43 -52.96 -7.21
CA LEU A 412 -12.15 -51.76 -6.42
C LEU A 412 -10.79 -51.85 -5.72
N THR A 413 -10.42 -53.03 -5.20
CA THR A 413 -9.12 -53.24 -4.56
C THR A 413 -7.97 -53.05 -5.54
N GLN A 414 -8.13 -53.57 -6.77
CA GLN A 414 -7.14 -53.39 -7.83
C GLN A 414 -7.01 -51.92 -8.25
N GLU A 415 -8.13 -51.23 -8.50
CA GLU A 415 -8.13 -49.80 -8.84
C GLU A 415 -7.51 -48.94 -7.73
N ILE A 416 -7.76 -49.26 -6.45
CA ILE A 416 -7.11 -48.60 -5.31
C ILE A 416 -5.59 -48.82 -5.32
N SER A 417 -5.14 -50.03 -5.68
CA SER A 417 -3.72 -50.35 -5.75
C SER A 417 -3.02 -49.60 -6.88
N GLU A 418 -3.62 -49.58 -8.07
CA GLU A 418 -3.12 -48.85 -9.24
C GLU A 418 -3.03 -47.35 -8.94
N LEU A 419 -4.10 -46.77 -8.39
CA LEU A 419 -4.13 -45.34 -8.07
C LEU A 419 -3.10 -44.95 -7.00
N ARG A 420 -2.83 -45.83 -6.01
CA ARG A 420 -1.74 -45.62 -5.04
C ARG A 420 -0.38 -45.58 -5.71
N ASN A 421 -0.13 -46.46 -6.67
CA ASN A 421 1.13 -46.49 -7.42
C ASN A 421 1.28 -45.23 -8.28
N ASP A 422 0.23 -44.78 -8.96
CA ASP A 422 0.24 -43.55 -9.75
C ASP A 422 0.50 -42.30 -8.90
N ILE A 423 -0.10 -42.22 -7.70
CA ILE A 423 0.19 -41.16 -6.73
C ILE A 423 1.67 -41.19 -6.32
N LEU A 424 2.20 -42.39 -6.05
CA LEU A 424 3.61 -42.57 -5.68
C LEU A 424 4.55 -42.13 -6.80
N GLU A 425 4.28 -42.52 -8.04
CA GLU A 425 5.08 -42.13 -9.20
C GLU A 425 5.06 -40.60 -9.41
N ASN A 426 3.90 -39.97 -9.29
CA ASN A 426 3.77 -38.52 -9.41
C ASN A 426 4.46 -37.78 -8.26
N ARG A 427 4.43 -38.32 -7.03
CA ARG A 427 5.21 -37.79 -5.90
C ARG A 427 6.71 -37.91 -6.13
N VAL A 428 7.18 -39.00 -6.72
CA VAL A 428 8.59 -39.17 -7.10
C VAL A 428 9.00 -38.15 -8.17
N LYS A 429 8.18 -37.94 -9.21
CA LYS A 429 8.41 -36.90 -10.23
C LYS A 429 8.46 -35.51 -9.61
N LEU A 430 7.51 -35.19 -8.72
CA LEU A 430 7.48 -33.92 -7.99
C LEU A 430 8.76 -33.72 -7.17
N ASN A 431 9.16 -34.71 -6.38
CA ASN A 431 10.38 -34.65 -5.57
C ASN A 431 11.64 -34.54 -6.44
N SER A 432 11.68 -35.23 -7.59
CA SER A 432 12.78 -35.08 -8.56
C SER A 432 12.90 -33.65 -9.07
N LEU A 433 11.79 -32.97 -9.36
CA LEU A 433 11.82 -31.57 -9.81
C LEU A 433 12.27 -30.62 -8.69
N LEU A 434 11.86 -30.88 -7.46
CA LEU A 434 12.30 -30.11 -6.28
C LEU A 434 13.81 -30.28 -6.00
N LEU A 435 14.35 -31.47 -6.27
CA LEU A 435 15.76 -31.83 -6.06
C LEU A 435 16.68 -31.42 -7.21
N LYS A 436 16.25 -31.52 -8.48
CA LYS A 436 17.05 -31.07 -9.65
C LYS A 436 17.21 -29.55 -9.71
N ALA A 437 16.37 -28.82 -8.98
CA ALA A 437 16.45 -27.38 -8.82
C ALA A 437 17.30 -26.95 -7.60
N SER A 438 17.95 -27.89 -6.91
CA SER A 438 19.01 -27.68 -5.89
C SER A 438 20.35 -28.01 -6.52
#